data_AF-A0A679GL05-F1
#
_entry.id   AF-A0A679GL05-F1
#
_cell.length_a   1.000
_cell.length_b   1.000
_cell.length_c   1.000
_cell.angle_alpha   90.00
_cell.angle_beta   90.00
_cell.angle_gamma   90.00
#
_symmetry.space_group_name_H-M   'P 1'
#
loop_
_entity.id
_entity.type
_entity.pdbx_description
1 polymer ?
#
loop_
_entity_poly.entity_id
_entity_poly.type
_entity_poly.pdbx_seq_one_letter_code
_entity_poly.pdbx_strand_id
1 'polypeptide(L)'
;MSALKQAWRWQPRVQALEPRAAVAWGEASWRLHARLLALPAGQLAGLQATAANDLLVVIGEADALPWVDGIDYAAPCEVAPELWLPTRLCPDAPLDLLARALAKRHGRTPLLLWPAPARTVPLDRQLPLSEGHLARIAEHWAAP
;
A
#
# COMPACT_ATOMS: atom_id res chain seq x y z
N MET A 1 10.48 2.93 12.16
CA MET A 1 9.33 2.06 11.82
C MET A 1 9.17 1.07 12.96
N SER A 2 8.04 1.07 13.68
CA SER A 2 7.86 0.24 14.89
C SER A 2 7.04 -1.00 14.54
N ALA A 3 7.58 -2.19 14.82
CA ALA A 3 6.83 -3.44 14.68
C ALA A 3 5.69 -3.45 15.72
N LEU A 4 4.45 -3.64 15.26
CA LEU A 4 3.33 -3.91 16.14
C LEU A 4 3.51 -5.33 16.69
N LYS A 5 3.55 -5.49 18.02
CA LYS A 5 3.18 -6.75 18.65
C LYS A 5 1.68 -6.89 18.41
N GLN A 6 1.27 -7.49 17.28
CA GLN A 6 -0.12 -7.49 16.80
C GLN A 6 -1.00 -8.18 17.86
N ALA A 7 -1.97 -7.43 18.42
CA ALA A 7 -2.90 -7.92 19.44
C ALA A 7 -4.17 -8.56 18.84
N TRP A 8 -4.27 -8.56 17.51
CA TRP A 8 -5.35 -9.12 16.71
C TRP A 8 -4.78 -10.16 15.76
N ARG A 9 -5.65 -11.02 15.24
CA ARG A 9 -5.37 -11.99 14.18
C ARG A 9 -5.92 -11.46 12.86
N TRP A 10 -5.38 -11.98 11.77
CA TRP A 10 -5.90 -11.72 10.44
C TRP A 10 -6.82 -12.85 10.02
N GLN A 11 -7.95 -12.51 9.43
CA GLN A 11 -8.92 -13.46 8.90
C GLN A 11 -9.25 -13.12 7.44
N PRO A 12 -9.55 -14.14 6.60
CA PRO A 12 -10.07 -13.91 5.26
C PRO A 12 -11.36 -13.09 5.28
N ARG A 13 -11.50 -12.17 4.33
CA ARG A 13 -12.79 -11.52 4.07
C ARG A 13 -13.68 -12.44 3.26
N VAL A 14 -14.98 -12.43 3.56
CA VAL A 14 -16.01 -13.12 2.77
C VAL A 14 -16.08 -12.55 1.35
N GLN A 15 -16.01 -11.21 1.25
CA GLN A 15 -15.95 -10.48 -0.01
C GLN A 15 -14.69 -9.61 -0.02
N ALA A 16 -13.91 -9.72 -1.09
CA ALA A 16 -12.75 -8.87 -1.27
C ALA A 16 -13.18 -7.41 -1.51
N LEU A 17 -12.44 -6.46 -0.93
CA LEU A 17 -12.64 -5.05 -1.22
C LEU A 17 -12.20 -4.73 -2.66
N GLU A 18 -12.84 -3.73 -3.26
CA GLU A 18 -12.40 -3.19 -4.54
C GLU A 18 -11.01 -2.56 -4.38
N PRO A 19 -10.01 -2.96 -5.19
CA PRO A 19 -8.63 -2.51 -5.01
C PRO A 19 -8.47 -1.03 -5.33
N ARG A 20 -7.83 -0.30 -4.42
CA ARG A 20 -7.47 1.12 -4.57
C ARG A 20 -5.97 1.36 -4.46
N ALA A 21 -5.21 0.31 -4.12
CA ALA A 21 -3.77 0.31 -4.19
C ALA A 21 -3.21 -1.06 -4.56
N ALA A 22 -2.13 -1.08 -5.32
CA ALA A 22 -1.20 -2.20 -5.44
C ALA A 22 -0.10 -2.05 -4.39
N VAL A 23 0.19 -3.12 -3.65
CA VAL A 23 1.17 -3.17 -2.57
C VAL A 23 2.15 -4.29 -2.87
N ALA A 24 3.42 -3.94 -2.99
CA ALA A 24 4.48 -4.87 -3.30
C ALA A 24 5.62 -4.74 -2.29
N TRP A 25 6.15 -5.88 -1.85
CA TRP A 25 7.25 -5.98 -0.89
C TRP A 25 8.46 -6.69 -1.51
N GLY A 26 9.66 -6.31 -1.09
CA GLY A 26 10.91 -6.96 -1.49
C GLY A 26 11.08 -7.05 -3.00
N GLU A 27 11.35 -8.24 -3.53
CA GLU A 27 11.50 -8.45 -4.99
C GLU A 27 10.26 -8.06 -5.80
N ALA A 28 9.06 -8.24 -5.24
CA ALA A 28 7.83 -7.86 -5.93
C ALA A 28 7.76 -6.35 -6.17
N SER A 29 8.39 -5.53 -5.30
CA SER A 29 8.47 -4.08 -5.48
C SER A 29 9.24 -3.71 -6.75
N TRP A 30 10.32 -4.44 -7.06
CA TRP A 30 11.08 -4.27 -8.30
C TRP A 30 10.30 -4.71 -9.54
N ARG A 31 9.57 -5.84 -9.45
CA ARG A 31 8.71 -6.29 -10.56
C ARG A 31 7.57 -5.32 -10.83
N LEU A 32 6.97 -4.78 -9.78
CA LEU A 32 5.95 -3.74 -9.87
C LEU A 32 6.52 -2.46 -10.51
N HIS A 33 7.70 -2.02 -10.07
CA HIS A 33 8.40 -0.88 -10.66
C HIS A 33 8.66 -1.06 -12.16
N ALA A 34 9.20 -2.22 -12.57
CA ALA A 34 9.42 -2.53 -13.98
C ALA A 34 8.11 -2.54 -14.78
N ARG A 35 7.02 -3.03 -14.19
CA ARG A 35 5.70 -2.99 -14.84
C ARG A 35 5.20 -1.57 -15.05
N LEU A 36 5.39 -0.67 -14.07
CA LEU A 36 4.98 0.74 -14.15
C LEU A 36 5.73 1.48 -15.27
N LEU A 37 7.02 1.19 -15.47
CA LEU A 37 7.81 1.75 -16.58
C LEU A 37 7.29 1.35 -17.96
N ALA A 38 6.61 0.20 -18.05
CA ALA A 38 6.02 -0.30 -19.29
C ALA A 38 4.55 0.13 -19.48
N LEU A 39 3.97 0.92 -18.57
CA LEU A 39 2.59 1.40 -18.72
C LEU A 39 2.50 2.59 -19.68
N PRO A 40 1.40 2.71 -20.43
CA PRO A 40 1.13 3.92 -21.20
C PRO A 40 1.06 5.17 -20.30
N ALA A 41 1.57 6.31 -20.77
CA ALA A 41 1.59 7.56 -20.02
C ALA A 41 0.20 7.98 -19.49
N GLY A 42 -0.86 7.73 -20.25
CA GLY A 42 -2.23 8.02 -19.83
C GLY A 42 -2.69 7.19 -18.63
N GLN A 43 -2.25 5.93 -18.53
CA GLN A 43 -2.53 5.08 -17.37
C GLN A 43 -1.68 5.51 -16.17
N LEU A 44 -0.41 5.87 -16.40
CA LEU A 44 0.51 6.32 -15.35
C LEU A 44 0.06 7.64 -14.70
N ALA A 45 -0.53 8.56 -15.47
CA ALA A 45 -0.95 9.88 -14.99
C ALA A 45 -2.02 9.83 -13.88
N GLY A 46 -2.83 8.77 -13.83
CA GLY A 46 -3.83 8.56 -12.79
C GLY A 46 -3.30 7.88 -11.52
N LEU A 47 -2.02 7.52 -11.49
CA LEU A 47 -1.41 6.76 -10.41
C LEU A 47 -0.55 7.66 -9.52
N GLN A 48 -0.56 7.35 -8.23
CA GLN A 48 0.31 7.96 -7.23
C GLN A 48 1.10 6.86 -6.53
N ALA A 49 2.29 7.16 -6.01
CA ALA A 49 3.09 6.18 -5.33
C ALA A 49 3.72 6.67 -4.03
N THR A 50 3.98 5.70 -3.16
CA THR A 50 4.84 5.82 -1.98
C THR A 50 5.83 4.66 -2.01
N ALA A 51 7.12 4.97 -1.88
CA ALA A 51 8.18 3.98 -1.85
C ALA A 51 8.98 4.08 -0.54
N ALA A 52 9.47 2.94 -0.07
CA ALA A 52 10.48 2.81 0.98
C ALA A 52 11.44 1.65 0.60
N ASN A 53 12.53 1.43 1.33
CA ASN A 53 13.63 0.52 0.94
C ASN A 53 13.19 -0.85 0.38
N ASP A 54 12.11 -1.44 0.90
CA ASP A 54 11.61 -2.77 0.51
C ASP A 54 10.11 -2.77 0.19
N LEU A 55 9.54 -1.61 -0.14
CA LEU A 55 8.11 -1.42 -0.34
C LEU A 55 7.82 -0.46 -1.49
N LEU A 56 6.83 -0.83 -2.30
CA LEU A 56 6.19 0.07 -3.25
C LEU A 56 4.67 -0.05 -3.09
N VAL A 57 4.03 1.09 -2.81
CA VAL A 57 2.57 1.23 -2.80
C VAL A 57 2.19 2.16 -3.95
N VAL A 58 1.31 1.69 -4.82
CA VAL A 58 0.76 2.47 -5.94
C VAL A 58 -0.74 2.62 -5.73
N ILE A 59 -1.24 3.84 -5.68
CA ILE A 59 -2.64 4.17 -5.45
C ILE A 59 -3.25 4.69 -6.75
N GLY A 60 -4.48 4.26 -7.03
CA GLY A 60 -5.21 4.60 -8.25
C GLY A 60 -6.58 3.95 -8.31
N GLU A 61 -7.29 4.19 -9.40
CA GLU A 61 -8.53 3.45 -9.72
C GLU A 61 -8.22 1.99 -10.05
N ALA A 62 -9.16 1.08 -9.74
CA ALA A 62 -8.97 -0.37 -9.88
C ALA A 62 -8.48 -0.76 -11.28
N ASP A 63 -9.07 -0.18 -12.32
CA ASP A 63 -8.73 -0.46 -13.73
C ASP A 63 -7.36 0.07 -14.15
N ALA A 64 -6.82 1.05 -13.42
CA ALA A 64 -5.49 1.61 -13.69
C ALA A 64 -4.38 0.85 -12.95
N LEU A 65 -4.70 0.06 -11.93
CA LEU A 65 -3.70 -0.66 -11.14
C LEU A 65 -3.08 -1.81 -11.94
N PRO A 66 -1.74 -1.93 -11.96
CA PRO A 66 -1.07 -3.02 -12.65
C PRO A 66 -1.30 -4.36 -11.95
N TRP A 67 -1.33 -5.42 -12.75
CA TRP A 67 -1.26 -6.81 -12.27
C TRP A 67 0.15 -7.35 -12.46
N VAL A 68 0.76 -7.84 -11.37
CA VAL A 68 2.13 -8.37 -11.31
C VAL A 68 2.17 -9.52 -10.31
N ASP A 69 2.93 -10.57 -10.62
CA ASP A 69 3.09 -11.70 -9.71
C ASP A 69 3.78 -11.30 -8.40
N GLY A 70 3.16 -11.69 -7.28
CA GLY A 70 3.69 -11.48 -5.93
C GLY A 70 3.31 -10.14 -5.30
N ILE A 71 2.45 -9.35 -5.94
CA ILE A 71 1.83 -8.17 -5.30
C ILE A 71 0.48 -8.55 -4.69
N ASP A 72 0.05 -7.77 -3.71
CA ASP A 72 -1.30 -7.81 -3.18
C ASP A 72 -1.95 -6.42 -3.32
N TYR A 73 -3.22 -6.33 -2.99
CA TYR A 73 -3.97 -5.09 -3.12
C TYR A 73 -4.51 -4.62 -1.78
N ALA A 74 -4.68 -3.31 -1.65
CA ALA A 74 -5.29 -2.66 -0.50
C ALA A 74 -6.43 -1.73 -0.92
N ALA A 75 -7.28 -1.43 0.06
CA ALA A 75 -8.37 -0.47 -0.09
C ALA A 75 -8.60 0.28 1.23
N PRO A 76 -9.15 1.50 1.19
CA PRO A 76 -9.63 2.17 2.39
C PRO A 76 -10.74 1.34 3.05
N CYS A 77 -10.75 1.33 4.38
CA CYS A 77 -11.81 0.68 5.13
C CYS A 77 -13.11 1.50 5.06
N GLU A 78 -14.24 0.84 4.80
CA GLU A 78 -15.55 1.49 4.66
C GLU A 78 -15.98 2.28 5.90
N VAL A 79 -15.72 1.74 7.10
CA VAL A 79 -16.11 2.37 8.38
C VAL A 79 -15.06 3.34 8.93
N ALA A 80 -13.84 3.34 8.37
CA ALA A 80 -12.74 4.19 8.78
C ALA A 80 -11.78 4.43 7.58
N PRO A 81 -12.11 5.35 6.65
CA PRO A 81 -11.37 5.55 5.40
C PRO A 81 -9.89 5.94 5.58
N GLU A 82 -9.51 6.44 6.75
CA GLU A 82 -8.13 6.70 7.13
C GLU A 82 -7.29 5.44 7.37
N LEU A 83 -7.94 4.28 7.57
CA LEU A 83 -7.31 2.98 7.73
C LEU A 83 -7.44 2.17 6.43
N TRP A 84 -6.30 1.90 5.80
CA TRP A 84 -6.22 1.07 4.61
C TRP A 84 -5.84 -0.36 5.00
N LEU A 85 -6.51 -1.33 4.37
CA LEU A 85 -6.39 -2.75 4.68
C LEU A 85 -6.19 -3.57 3.40
N PRO A 86 -5.57 -4.76 3.48
CA PRO A 86 -5.54 -5.69 2.35
C PRO A 86 -6.97 -6.00 1.87
N THR A 87 -7.17 -6.13 0.57
CA THR A 87 -8.51 -6.38 0.00
C THR A 87 -9.07 -7.73 0.40
N ARG A 88 -8.22 -8.73 0.69
CA ARG A 88 -8.62 -10.11 0.98
C ARG A 88 -8.63 -10.46 2.48
N LEU A 89 -8.06 -9.61 3.33
CA LEU A 89 -7.89 -9.87 4.74
C LEU A 89 -8.48 -8.73 5.59
N CYS A 90 -8.99 -9.07 6.76
CA CYS A 90 -9.34 -8.09 7.78
C CYS A 90 -8.78 -8.53 9.14
N PRO A 91 -8.48 -7.57 10.04
CA PRO A 91 -8.19 -7.90 11.42
C PRO A 91 -9.47 -8.35 12.15
N ASP A 92 -9.35 -9.24 13.12
CA ASP A 92 -10.44 -9.69 14.02
C ASP A 92 -10.71 -8.71 15.18
N ALA A 93 -10.56 -7.42 14.91
CA ALA A 93 -10.76 -6.35 15.88
C ALA A 93 -11.71 -5.27 15.33
N PRO A 94 -12.39 -4.50 16.19
CA PRO A 94 -13.20 -3.36 15.77
C PRO A 94 -12.36 -2.35 14.98
N LEU A 95 -12.72 -2.12 13.71
CA LEU A 95 -11.91 -1.36 12.75
C LEU A 95 -11.83 0.13 13.09
N ASP A 96 -12.90 0.69 13.64
CA ASP A 96 -13.01 2.07 14.11
C ASP A 96 -12.07 2.35 15.29
N LEU A 97 -12.03 1.44 16.28
CA LEU A 97 -11.12 1.54 17.41
C LEU A 97 -9.66 1.35 16.98
N LEU A 98 -9.42 0.42 16.06
CA LEU A 98 -8.11 0.16 15.51
C LEU A 98 -7.57 1.38 14.74
N ALA A 99 -8.40 1.99 13.89
CA ALA A 99 -8.05 3.20 13.15
C ALA A 99 -7.68 4.35 14.10
N ARG A 100 -8.51 4.61 15.12
CA ARG A 100 -8.24 5.64 16.15
C ARG A 100 -6.95 5.38 16.93
N ALA A 101 -6.70 4.13 17.31
CA ALA A 101 -5.49 3.74 18.03
C ALA A 101 -4.23 3.95 17.17
N LEU A 102 -4.27 3.58 15.89
CA LEU A 102 -3.18 3.77 14.94
C LEU A 102 -2.93 5.25 14.65
N ALA A 103 -3.99 6.03 14.41
CA ALA A 103 -3.89 7.47 14.19
C ALA A 103 -3.24 8.17 15.39
N LYS A 104 -3.68 7.85 16.63
CA LYS A 104 -3.08 8.40 17.85
C LYS A 104 -1.60 8.01 18.01
N ARG A 105 -1.23 6.77 17.66
CA ARG A 105 0.14 6.27 17.81
C ARG A 105 1.10 6.88 16.80
N HIS A 106 0.67 7.02 15.55
CA HIS A 106 1.54 7.46 14.46
C HIS A 106 1.47 8.96 14.19
N GLY A 107 0.41 9.65 14.65
CA GLY A 107 0.19 11.08 14.42
C GLY A 107 0.01 11.44 12.95
N ARG A 108 -0.27 10.46 12.08
CA ARG A 108 -0.38 10.59 10.62
C ARG A 108 -1.50 9.72 10.11
N THR A 109 -2.17 10.20 9.06
CA THR A 109 -3.25 9.52 8.34
C THR A 109 -3.24 9.97 6.87
N PRO A 110 -3.64 9.13 5.89
CA PRO A 110 -4.08 7.74 6.06
C PRO A 110 -2.94 6.77 6.37
N LEU A 111 -3.27 5.60 6.90
CA LEU A 111 -2.32 4.54 7.26
C LEU A 111 -2.72 3.22 6.60
N LEU A 112 -1.79 2.58 5.91
CA LEU A 112 -1.90 1.18 5.49
C LEU A 112 -1.44 0.27 6.62
N LEU A 113 -2.31 -0.63 7.06
CA LEU A 113 -1.97 -1.69 7.99
C LEU A 113 -1.80 -3.01 7.24
N TRP A 114 -0.64 -3.65 7.39
CA TRP A 114 -0.26 -4.83 6.62
C TRP A 114 0.02 -6.07 7.50
N PRO A 115 -0.44 -7.28 7.09
CA PRO A 115 -0.27 -8.51 7.88
C PRO A 115 1.16 -9.05 7.87
N ALA A 116 1.75 -9.20 6.69
CA ALA A 116 3.04 -9.84 6.49
C ALA A 116 3.78 -9.17 5.30
N PRO A 117 4.92 -8.50 5.54
CA PRO A 117 5.50 -8.21 6.86
C PRO A 117 4.56 -7.35 7.72
N ALA A 118 4.55 -7.57 9.03
CA ALA A 118 3.70 -6.83 9.97
C ALA A 118 4.15 -5.37 10.06
N ARG A 119 3.53 -4.50 9.26
CA ARG A 119 3.93 -3.08 9.14
C ARG A 119 2.72 -2.14 9.07
N THR A 120 2.97 -0.92 9.55
CA THR A 120 2.09 0.22 9.33
C THR A 120 2.83 1.24 8.47
N VAL A 121 2.23 1.61 7.35
CA VAL A 121 2.82 2.50 6.34
C VAL A 121 1.98 3.77 6.23
N PRO A 122 2.52 4.95 6.52
CA PRO A 122 1.84 6.21 6.25
C PRO A 122 1.64 6.41 4.75
N LEU A 123 0.43 6.75 4.36
CA LEU A 123 0.02 7.04 2.98
C LEU A 123 -0.23 8.54 2.77
N ASP A 124 0.22 9.40 3.67
CA ASP A 124 0.02 10.85 3.62
C ASP A 124 1.00 11.58 2.67
N ARG A 125 1.97 10.86 2.10
CA ARG A 125 2.97 11.39 1.15
C ARG A 125 2.97 10.58 -0.15
N GLN A 126 1.88 10.73 -0.89
CA GLN A 126 1.75 10.16 -2.22
C GLN A 126 2.22 11.21 -3.24
N LEU A 127 3.13 10.80 -4.12
CA LEU A 127 3.59 11.65 -5.21
C LEU A 127 3.03 11.09 -6.52
N PRO A 128 2.54 11.95 -7.44
CA PRO A 128 2.15 11.52 -8.78
C PRO A 128 3.25 10.71 -9.45
N LEU A 129 2.89 9.63 -10.12
CA LEU A 129 3.86 8.84 -10.87
C LEU A 129 4.23 9.55 -12.18
N SER A 130 5.53 9.62 -12.42
CA SER A 130 6.14 10.05 -13.67
C SER A 130 7.41 9.22 -13.88
N GLU A 131 7.95 9.20 -15.09
CA GLU A 131 9.21 8.52 -15.39
C GLU A 131 10.34 8.98 -14.46
N GLY A 132 10.45 10.29 -14.22
CA GLY A 132 11.45 10.85 -13.31
C GLY A 132 11.26 10.43 -11.86
N HIS A 133 10.02 10.22 -11.40
CA HIS A 133 9.75 9.70 -10.07
C HIS A 133 10.12 8.21 -9.97
N LEU A 134 9.77 7.41 -10.98
CA LEU A 134 10.17 6.00 -11.04
C LEU A 134 11.70 5.84 -11.03
N ALA A 135 12.44 6.68 -11.77
CA ALA A 135 13.90 6.67 -11.72
C ALA A 135 14.45 6.91 -10.30
N ARG A 136 13.92 7.91 -9.58
CA ARG A 136 14.33 8.22 -8.19
C ARG A 136 14.04 7.09 -7.21
N ILE A 137 12.96 6.34 -7.41
CA ILE A 137 12.65 5.16 -6.60
C ILE A 137 13.74 4.08 -6.78
N ALA A 138 14.14 3.81 -8.03
CA ALA A 138 15.19 2.83 -8.32
C ALA A 138 16.55 3.27 -7.75
N GLU A 139 16.91 4.55 -7.88
CA GLU A 139 18.12 5.12 -7.28
C GLU A 139 18.12 4.96 -5.76
N HIS A 140 16.97 5.23 -5.11
CA HIS A 140 16.83 5.09 -3.66
C HIS A 140 17.03 3.64 -3.18
N TRP A 141 16.55 2.65 -3.94
CA TRP A 141 16.74 1.24 -3.60
C TRP A 141 18.13 0.69 -3.93
N ALA A 142 18.82 1.28 -4.91
CA ALA A 142 20.18 0.90 -5.28
C ALA A 142 21.25 1.50 -4.35
N ALA A 143 20.89 2.51 -3.54
CA ALA A 143 21.78 3.08 -2.55
C ALA A 143 22.09 2.06 -1.42
N PRO A 144 23.37 1.89 -1.04
CA PRO A 144 23.82 0.88 -0.07
C PRO A 144 23.36 1.16 1.38
#